data_AF-A0A2H6ABC9-F1
#
_entry.id   AF-A0A2H6ABC9-F1
#
_cell.length_a   1.000
_cell.length_b   1.000
_cell.length_c   1.000
_cell.angle_alpha   90.00
_cell.angle_beta   90.00
_cell.angle_gamma   90.00
#
_symmetry.space_group_name_H-M   'P 1'
#
loop_
_entity.id
_entity.type
_entity.pdbx_description
1 polymer ?
#
loop_
_entity_poly.entity_id
_entity_poly.type
_entity_poly.pdbx_seq_one_letter_code
_entity_poly.pdbx_strand_id
1 'polypeptide(L)'
;MPRREPARLHLERLEERCQPAGTVSVVQVGGIVRLLGDAADNAVALEATGANDLTITGLAGTSISGPTSVSGVARVYFELGDGNDSATVEAPVPFDGQIVARASKGSDSFSIGNGQYNGSIVVLEGNGNDAIELQSGTFNGAIILWGNSGNDTLTVGSSSFARRFEFSGGHGADSVTLDSSTFADRVVLHTDDGNDLLTITSSSFSTFALFDLGSSNDKANLDTVTFPTGKPRSVILGNLGVDTITQTGVSGSLIVLGFFP
;
A
#
# COMPACT_ATOMS: atom_id res chain seq x y z
N MET A 1 2.35 -40.80 -62.46
CA MET A 1 1.94 -40.75 -61.04
C MET A 1 1.67 -39.30 -60.68
N PRO A 2 0.53 -38.94 -60.05
CA PRO A 2 0.17 -37.54 -59.83
C PRO A 2 0.99 -36.91 -58.69
N ARG A 3 1.42 -35.67 -58.91
CA ARG A 3 2.26 -34.86 -58.01
C ARG A 3 1.37 -34.26 -56.91
N ARG A 4 1.67 -34.55 -55.63
CA ARG A 4 0.98 -33.97 -54.46
C ARG A 4 1.39 -32.50 -54.31
N GLU A 5 0.43 -31.59 -54.32
CA GLU A 5 0.67 -30.19 -53.94
C GLU A 5 0.84 -30.08 -52.42
N PRO A 6 1.77 -29.22 -51.94
CA PRO A 6 1.99 -29.04 -50.51
C PRO A 6 0.83 -28.24 -49.88
N ALA A 7 0.30 -28.76 -48.76
CA ALA A 7 -0.71 -28.08 -47.98
C ALA A 7 -0.17 -26.74 -47.45
N ARG A 8 -0.86 -25.64 -47.76
CA ARG A 8 -0.54 -24.33 -47.18
C ARG A 8 -1.11 -24.27 -45.76
N LEU A 9 -0.21 -24.18 -44.78
CA LEU A 9 -0.57 -23.84 -43.40
C LEU A 9 -0.91 -22.35 -43.35
N HIS A 10 -2.16 -22.04 -43.00
CA HIS A 10 -2.56 -20.69 -42.62
C HIS A 10 -2.48 -20.61 -41.10
N LEU A 11 -1.63 -19.73 -40.59
CA LEU A 11 -1.59 -19.36 -39.17
C LEU A 11 -2.42 -18.09 -39.03
N GLU A 12 -3.66 -18.24 -38.56
CA GLU A 12 -4.45 -17.08 -38.14
C GLU A 12 -3.86 -16.57 -36.82
N ARG A 13 -3.69 -15.26 -36.70
CA ARG A 13 -3.25 -14.63 -35.45
C ARG A 13 -4.34 -14.92 -34.42
N LEU A 14 -3.99 -15.68 -33.38
CA LEU A 14 -4.84 -15.90 -32.22
C LEU A 14 -5.33 -14.52 -31.73
N GLU A 15 -6.64 -14.34 -31.61
CA GLU A 15 -7.20 -13.12 -31.04
C GLU A 15 -6.51 -12.83 -29.71
N GLU A 16 -6.17 -11.56 -29.46
CA GLU A 16 -5.68 -11.17 -28.15
C GLU A 16 -6.77 -11.56 -27.15
N ARG A 17 -6.45 -12.49 -26.25
CA ARG A 17 -7.32 -12.79 -25.12
C ARG A 17 -7.40 -11.49 -24.32
N CYS A 18 -8.41 -10.66 -24.56
CA CYS A 18 -8.88 -9.76 -23.51
C CYS A 18 -9.15 -10.68 -22.31
N GLN A 19 -8.31 -10.60 -21.28
CA GLN A 19 -8.77 -11.03 -19.96
C GLN A 19 -10.11 -10.32 -19.76
N PRO A 20 -11.20 -11.05 -19.46
CA PRO A 20 -12.46 -10.39 -19.18
C PRO A 20 -12.19 -9.41 -18.03
N ALA A 21 -12.42 -8.13 -18.28
CA ALA A 21 -12.33 -7.12 -17.24
C ALA A 21 -13.36 -7.47 -16.16
N GLY A 22 -12.96 -7.41 -14.90
CA GLY A 22 -13.82 -7.88 -13.83
C GLY A 22 -14.93 -6.90 -13.46
N THR A 23 -15.71 -7.26 -12.44
CA THR A 23 -16.92 -6.53 -12.03
C THR A 23 -16.89 -6.23 -10.55
N VAL A 24 -17.03 -4.95 -10.20
CA VAL A 24 -17.15 -4.51 -8.81
C VAL A 24 -18.58 -4.10 -8.51
N SER A 25 -19.20 -4.80 -7.57
CA SER A 25 -20.51 -4.47 -7.03
C SER A 25 -20.39 -3.47 -5.88
N VAL A 26 -21.09 -2.33 -5.98
CA VAL A 26 -21.14 -1.32 -4.93
C VAL A 26 -22.42 -1.47 -4.13
N VAL A 27 -22.30 -1.63 -2.82
CA VAL A 27 -23.44 -1.72 -1.90
C VAL A 27 -23.27 -0.72 -0.77
N GLN A 28 -24.28 0.14 -0.56
CA GLN A 28 -24.34 1.05 0.57
C GLN A 28 -25.44 0.64 1.55
N VAL A 29 -25.09 0.49 2.83
CA VAL A 29 -26.03 0.26 3.94
C VAL A 29 -25.75 1.27 5.04
N GLY A 30 -26.64 2.27 5.18
CA GLY A 30 -26.38 3.42 6.04
C GLY A 30 -25.12 4.16 5.59
N GLY A 31 -24.23 4.46 6.53
CA GLY A 31 -22.94 5.11 6.22
C GLY A 31 -21.81 4.15 5.81
N ILE A 32 -22.11 2.87 5.56
CA ILE A 32 -21.10 1.89 5.15
C ILE A 32 -21.26 1.61 3.66
N VAL A 33 -20.19 1.81 2.91
CA VAL A 33 -20.07 1.45 1.49
C VAL A 33 -19.13 0.26 1.37
N ARG A 34 -19.50 -0.74 0.56
CA ARG A 34 -18.66 -1.90 0.24
C ARG A 34 -18.52 -2.00 -1.28
N LEU A 35 -17.27 -2.10 -1.73
CA LEU A 35 -16.90 -2.46 -3.10
C LEU A 35 -16.54 -3.94 -3.07
N LEU A 36 -17.35 -4.77 -3.72
CA LEU A 36 -17.22 -6.22 -3.78
C LEU A 36 -16.84 -6.63 -5.19
N GLY A 37 -15.59 -7.03 -5.39
CA GLY A 37 -15.12 -7.49 -6.68
C GLY A 37 -15.44 -8.95 -6.97
N ASP A 38 -15.14 -9.38 -8.19
CA ASP A 38 -15.26 -10.77 -8.61
C ASP A 38 -13.92 -11.53 -8.43
N ALA A 39 -13.65 -12.56 -9.22
CA ALA A 39 -12.38 -13.32 -9.15
C ALA A 39 -11.43 -12.96 -10.30
N ALA A 40 -11.72 -11.87 -11.00
CA ALA A 40 -10.91 -11.34 -12.08
C ALA A 40 -10.26 -10.04 -11.62
N ASP A 41 -9.18 -9.65 -12.28
CA ASP A 41 -8.49 -8.38 -12.00
C ASP A 41 -9.48 -7.21 -12.03
N ASN A 42 -9.60 -6.50 -10.90
CA ASN A 42 -10.48 -5.35 -10.71
C ASN A 42 -9.68 -4.08 -10.50
N ALA A 43 -10.09 -2.99 -11.13
CA ALA A 43 -9.45 -1.70 -10.98
C ALA A 43 -10.51 -0.64 -10.69
N VAL A 44 -10.35 0.11 -9.58
CA VAL A 44 -11.31 1.12 -9.14
C VAL A 44 -10.64 2.40 -8.67
N ALA A 45 -11.31 3.53 -8.86
CA ALA A 45 -10.90 4.81 -8.30
C ALA A 45 -12.04 5.42 -7.49
N LEU A 46 -11.69 5.93 -6.30
CA LEU A 46 -12.55 6.74 -5.45
C LEU A 46 -12.01 8.17 -5.39
N GLU A 47 -12.90 9.13 -5.54
CA GLU A 47 -12.59 10.56 -5.35
C GLU A 47 -13.57 11.15 -4.32
N ALA A 48 -13.03 11.80 -3.28
CA ALA A 48 -13.86 12.50 -2.31
C ALA A 48 -14.37 13.82 -2.90
N THR A 49 -15.70 13.91 -2.98
CA THR A 49 -16.42 15.10 -3.47
C THR A 49 -16.99 15.94 -2.33
N GLY A 50 -16.90 15.43 -1.10
CA GLY A 50 -17.32 16.09 0.13
C GLY A 50 -16.81 15.32 1.35
N ALA A 51 -17.05 15.87 2.54
CA ALA A 51 -16.58 15.30 3.81
C ALA A 51 -16.95 13.81 3.98
N ASN A 52 -18.11 13.40 3.49
CA ASN A 52 -18.57 12.01 3.55
C ASN A 52 -19.16 11.58 2.19
N ASP A 53 -18.72 12.21 1.10
CA ASP A 53 -19.29 11.98 -0.23
C ASP A 53 -18.19 11.51 -1.19
N LEU A 54 -18.47 10.44 -1.93
CA LEU A 54 -17.50 9.79 -2.82
C LEU A 54 -18.11 9.57 -4.20
N THR A 55 -17.28 9.74 -5.23
CA THR A 55 -17.53 9.19 -6.57
C THR A 55 -16.67 7.95 -6.78
N ILE A 56 -17.25 6.93 -7.41
CA ILE A 56 -16.63 5.62 -7.65
C ILE A 56 -16.58 5.40 -9.16
N THR A 57 -15.40 5.04 -9.67
CA THR A 57 -15.15 4.82 -11.10
C THR A 57 -14.47 3.48 -11.31
N GLY A 58 -14.94 2.70 -12.29
CA GLY A 58 -14.23 1.51 -12.76
C GLY A 58 -13.12 1.89 -13.74
N LEU A 59 -11.94 1.31 -13.54
CA LEU A 59 -10.74 1.51 -14.34
C LEU A 59 -10.39 0.23 -15.12
N ALA A 60 -9.47 0.33 -16.08
CA ALA A 60 -8.95 -0.83 -16.85
C ALA A 60 -10.04 -1.77 -17.44
N GLY A 61 -11.23 -1.23 -17.74
CA GLY A 61 -12.37 -2.00 -18.25
C GLY A 61 -13.28 -2.61 -17.17
N THR A 62 -12.91 -2.50 -15.90
CA THR A 62 -13.70 -2.98 -14.76
C THR A 62 -15.08 -2.34 -14.77
N SER A 63 -16.12 -3.17 -14.70
CA SER A 63 -17.49 -2.68 -14.69
C SER A 63 -17.98 -2.44 -13.25
N ILE A 64 -18.68 -1.32 -13.02
CA ILE A 64 -19.27 -1.02 -11.71
C ILE A 64 -20.76 -1.38 -11.73
N SER A 65 -21.16 -2.27 -10.84
CA SER A 65 -22.55 -2.66 -10.61
C SER A 65 -23.06 -2.05 -9.30
N GLY A 66 -23.73 -0.89 -9.38
CA GLY A 66 -24.24 -0.19 -8.20
C GLY A 66 -24.13 1.32 -8.33
N PRO A 67 -24.34 2.08 -7.22
CA PRO A 67 -24.17 3.52 -7.24
C PRO A 67 -22.71 3.90 -7.46
N THR A 68 -22.47 4.81 -8.40
CA THR A 68 -21.15 5.42 -8.65
C THR A 68 -20.98 6.75 -7.93
N SER A 69 -22.00 7.19 -7.19
CA SER A 69 -21.95 8.36 -6.32
C SER A 69 -22.72 8.03 -5.04
N VAL A 70 -22.04 8.18 -3.91
CA VAL A 70 -22.53 7.80 -2.58
C VAL A 70 -22.30 8.94 -1.61
N SER A 71 -23.23 9.15 -0.70
CA SER A 71 -23.18 10.23 0.29
C SER A 71 -23.40 9.71 1.70
N GLY A 72 -22.95 10.48 2.68
CA GLY A 72 -23.02 10.08 4.10
C GLY A 72 -22.14 8.86 4.43
N VAL A 73 -21.05 8.67 3.70
CA VAL A 73 -20.08 7.58 3.88
C VAL A 73 -19.23 7.83 5.14
N ALA A 74 -19.51 7.05 6.18
CA ALA A 74 -18.70 6.98 7.40
C ALA A 74 -17.56 5.94 7.27
N ARG A 75 -17.73 4.93 6.41
CA ARG A 75 -16.71 3.91 6.15
C ARG A 75 -16.86 3.32 4.75
N VAL A 76 -15.74 3.15 4.05
CA VAL A 76 -15.65 2.38 2.81
C VAL A 76 -14.83 1.12 3.01
N TYR A 77 -15.31 0.01 2.46
CA TYR A 77 -14.58 -1.25 2.33
C TYR A 77 -14.25 -1.53 0.87
N PHE A 78 -12.99 -1.84 0.59
CA PHE A 78 -12.53 -2.46 -0.66
C PHE A 78 -12.32 -3.95 -0.38
N GLU A 79 -13.11 -4.79 -1.03
CA GLU A 79 -13.07 -6.25 -0.93
C GLU A 79 -13.14 -6.79 -2.38
N LEU A 80 -12.04 -6.63 -3.12
CA LEU A 80 -12.01 -6.79 -4.59
C LEU A 80 -11.87 -8.24 -5.05
N GLY A 81 -11.60 -9.17 -4.13
CA GLY A 81 -11.64 -10.60 -4.40
C GLY A 81 -10.27 -11.17 -4.71
N ASP A 82 -10.26 -12.23 -5.52
CA ASP A 82 -9.02 -12.81 -6.05
C ASP A 82 -8.72 -12.14 -7.40
N GLY A 83 -7.44 -12.09 -7.80
CA GLY A 83 -7.02 -11.39 -9.02
C GLY A 83 -5.97 -10.35 -8.67
N ASN A 84 -5.35 -9.74 -9.67
CA ASN A 84 -4.46 -8.60 -9.44
C ASN A 84 -5.32 -7.34 -9.42
N ASP A 85 -5.70 -6.90 -8.24
CA ASP A 85 -6.61 -5.79 -8.06
C ASP A 85 -5.86 -4.46 -7.88
N SER A 86 -6.54 -3.37 -8.21
CA SER A 86 -6.02 -2.02 -7.99
C SER A 86 -7.11 -1.09 -7.49
N ALA A 87 -6.78 -0.31 -6.47
CA ALA A 87 -7.64 0.74 -5.97
C ALA A 87 -6.86 2.02 -5.73
N THR A 88 -7.41 3.13 -6.21
CA THR A 88 -6.89 4.47 -5.96
C THR A 88 -7.91 5.28 -5.17
N VAL A 89 -7.46 6.01 -4.16
CA VAL A 89 -8.29 6.96 -3.42
C VAL A 89 -7.65 8.33 -3.44
N GLU A 90 -8.40 9.33 -3.88
CA GLU A 90 -8.02 10.74 -3.88
C GLU A 90 -9.01 11.55 -3.05
N ALA A 91 -8.54 12.56 -2.32
CA ALA A 91 -9.38 13.39 -1.46
C ALA A 91 -9.14 14.89 -1.72
N PRO A 92 -9.47 15.41 -2.93
CA PRO A 92 -9.32 16.83 -3.25
C PRO A 92 -10.16 17.72 -2.33
N VAL A 93 -11.23 17.16 -1.76
CA VAL A 93 -11.95 17.71 -0.60
C VAL A 93 -11.66 16.79 0.60
N PRO A 94 -11.45 17.33 1.83
CA PRO A 94 -11.18 16.50 3.00
C PRO A 94 -12.24 15.42 3.19
N PHE A 95 -11.81 14.18 3.43
CA PHE A 95 -12.67 13.02 3.64
C PHE A 95 -12.62 12.56 5.11
N ASP A 96 -13.79 12.45 5.74
CA ASP A 96 -13.96 12.11 7.16
C ASP A 96 -14.16 10.62 7.42
N GLY A 97 -14.56 9.86 6.39
CA GLY A 97 -14.84 8.45 6.51
C GLY A 97 -13.58 7.60 6.73
N GLN A 98 -13.76 6.43 7.34
CA GLN A 98 -12.71 5.41 7.44
C GLN A 98 -12.54 4.67 6.11
N ILE A 99 -11.30 4.42 5.71
CA ILE A 99 -10.97 3.56 4.57
C ILE A 99 -10.48 2.21 5.10
N VAL A 100 -11.05 1.12 4.58
CA VAL A 100 -10.60 -0.24 4.86
C VAL A 100 -10.43 -0.99 3.55
N ALA A 101 -9.24 -1.49 3.25
CA ALA A 101 -8.99 -2.37 2.12
C ALA A 101 -8.60 -3.76 2.63
N ARG A 102 -9.15 -4.78 1.98
CA ARG A 102 -8.83 -6.19 2.22
C ARG A 102 -8.71 -6.90 0.89
N ALA A 103 -7.49 -7.31 0.57
CA ALA A 103 -7.23 -8.14 -0.59
C ALA A 103 -7.28 -9.64 -0.21
N SER A 104 -7.32 -10.51 -1.23
CA SER A 104 -7.35 -11.98 -1.03
C SER A 104 -6.11 -12.63 -1.59
N LYS A 105 -6.04 -12.86 -2.89
CA LYS A 105 -4.89 -13.45 -3.57
C LYS A 105 -4.67 -12.73 -4.88
N GLY A 106 -3.41 -12.55 -5.21
CA GLY A 106 -2.99 -11.83 -6.41
C GLY A 106 -1.98 -10.78 -6.02
N SER A 107 -1.42 -10.10 -7.01
CA SER A 107 -0.55 -8.95 -6.80
C SER A 107 -1.39 -7.70 -6.88
N ASP A 108 -1.76 -7.20 -5.70
CA ASP A 108 -2.70 -6.12 -5.50
C ASP A 108 -1.98 -4.76 -5.35
N SER A 109 -2.68 -3.68 -5.65
CA SER A 109 -2.15 -2.33 -5.49
C SER A 109 -3.17 -1.37 -4.88
N PHE A 110 -2.78 -0.75 -3.77
CA PHE A 110 -3.60 0.21 -3.06
C PHE A 110 -2.90 1.56 -2.94
N SER A 111 -3.38 2.56 -3.68
CA SER A 111 -2.80 3.91 -3.69
C SER A 111 -3.75 4.91 -3.05
N ILE A 112 -3.26 5.68 -2.08
CA ILE A 112 -3.97 6.79 -1.47
C ILE A 112 -3.17 8.05 -1.70
N GLY A 113 -3.69 8.88 -2.58
CA GLY A 113 -3.00 10.02 -3.12
C GLY A 113 -3.36 11.34 -2.45
N ASN A 114 -3.30 12.39 -3.26
CA ASN A 114 -3.42 13.78 -2.87
C ASN A 114 -4.73 14.05 -2.12
N GLY A 115 -4.60 14.69 -0.96
CA GLY A 115 -5.77 15.11 -0.20
C GLY A 115 -5.59 15.11 1.30
N GLN A 116 -6.72 15.25 1.99
CA GLN A 116 -6.79 15.18 3.44
C GLN A 116 -7.74 14.07 3.88
N TYR A 117 -7.24 13.17 4.73
CA TYR A 117 -7.96 12.01 5.25
C TYR A 117 -8.07 12.13 6.77
N ASN A 118 -9.28 12.35 7.27
CA ASN A 118 -9.55 12.53 8.70
C ASN A 118 -9.88 11.22 9.42
N GLY A 119 -10.43 10.24 8.70
CA GLY A 119 -10.64 8.88 9.18
C GLY A 119 -9.37 8.04 9.18
N SER A 120 -9.39 6.91 9.88
CA SER A 120 -8.31 5.93 9.83
C SER A 120 -8.26 5.20 8.49
N ILE A 121 -7.11 4.66 8.18
CA ILE A 121 -6.89 3.84 6.99
C ILE A 121 -6.33 2.50 7.46
N VAL A 122 -6.97 1.43 7.02
CA VAL A 122 -6.55 0.07 7.31
C VAL A 122 -6.44 -0.67 5.98
N VAL A 123 -5.27 -1.19 5.66
CA VAL A 123 -5.02 -1.96 4.43
C VAL A 123 -4.47 -3.31 4.86
N LEU A 124 -5.18 -4.37 4.52
CA LEU A 124 -4.81 -5.75 4.84
C LEU A 124 -4.68 -6.49 3.51
N GLU A 125 -3.45 -6.60 3.03
CA GLU A 125 -3.16 -7.27 1.78
C GLU A 125 -3.20 -8.80 1.94
N GLY A 126 -3.22 -9.45 0.78
CA GLY A 126 -3.55 -10.85 0.61
C GLY A 126 -2.32 -11.75 0.60
N ASN A 127 -2.32 -12.78 -0.25
CA ASN A 127 -1.08 -13.40 -0.67
C ASN A 127 -0.74 -12.93 -2.09
N GLY A 128 0.51 -12.56 -2.32
CA GLY A 128 1.03 -12.10 -3.58
C GLY A 128 2.01 -10.96 -3.35
N ASN A 129 2.61 -10.44 -4.43
CA ASN A 129 3.51 -9.30 -4.28
C ASN A 129 2.66 -8.03 -4.38
N ASP A 130 2.39 -7.40 -3.24
CA ASP A 130 1.41 -6.33 -3.12
C ASP A 130 2.10 -4.97 -3.00
N ALA A 131 1.39 -3.91 -3.40
CA ALA A 131 1.94 -2.55 -3.42
C ALA A 131 1.00 -1.55 -2.73
N ILE A 132 1.46 -0.95 -1.64
CA ILE A 132 0.75 0.12 -0.94
C ILE A 132 1.48 1.43 -1.17
N GLU A 133 0.76 2.45 -1.63
CA GLU A 133 1.28 3.79 -1.86
C GLU A 133 0.50 4.84 -1.06
N LEU A 134 1.19 5.69 -0.30
CA LEU A 134 0.63 6.84 0.40
C LEU A 134 1.40 8.10 -0.03
N GLN A 135 0.80 8.91 -0.90
CA GLN A 135 1.52 9.96 -1.61
C GLN A 135 0.82 11.31 -1.53
N SER A 136 1.58 12.37 -1.22
CA SER A 136 1.10 13.76 -1.20
C SER A 136 -0.13 13.99 -0.29
N GLY A 137 -0.27 13.21 0.79
CA GLY A 137 -1.45 13.22 1.65
C GLY A 137 -1.23 13.88 3.01
N THR A 138 -2.32 14.39 3.58
CA THR A 138 -2.43 14.74 5.00
C THR A 138 -3.31 13.72 5.71
N PHE A 139 -2.70 12.84 6.50
CA PHE A 139 -3.36 11.73 7.18
C PHE A 139 -3.54 12.06 8.66
N ASN A 140 -4.76 12.48 9.02
CA ASN A 140 -5.09 12.82 10.41
C ASN A 140 -5.55 11.60 11.21
N GLY A 141 -5.99 10.53 10.55
CA GLY A 141 -6.31 9.23 11.16
C GLY A 141 -5.07 8.35 11.40
N ALA A 142 -5.26 7.25 12.13
CA ALA A 142 -4.24 6.21 12.25
C ALA A 142 -4.14 5.40 10.95
N ILE A 143 -2.94 4.94 10.63
CA ILE A 143 -2.63 4.13 9.46
C ILE A 143 -2.14 2.76 9.93
N ILE A 144 -2.75 1.69 9.44
CA ILE A 144 -2.38 0.30 9.74
C ILE A 144 -2.36 -0.47 8.42
N LEU A 145 -1.20 -1.03 8.08
CA LEU A 145 -0.93 -1.65 6.79
C LEU A 145 -0.28 -3.02 7.00
N TRP A 146 -0.79 -4.09 6.40
CA TRP A 146 -0.19 -5.43 6.45
C TRP A 146 -0.02 -5.99 5.04
N GLY A 147 1.19 -6.43 4.67
CA GLY A 147 1.52 -7.07 3.38
C GLY A 147 1.21 -8.59 3.35
N ASN A 148 1.39 -9.25 4.50
CA ASN A 148 1.12 -10.67 4.73
C ASN A 148 2.12 -11.62 4.05
N SER A 149 1.93 -12.05 2.80
CA SER A 149 2.83 -13.03 2.18
C SER A 149 3.10 -12.71 0.72
N GLY A 150 4.37 -12.51 0.41
CA GLY A 150 4.91 -12.14 -0.90
C GLY A 150 5.97 -11.07 -0.73
N ASN A 151 6.53 -10.61 -1.84
CA ASN A 151 7.50 -9.52 -1.81
C ASN A 151 6.74 -8.21 -1.94
N ASP A 152 6.44 -7.59 -0.81
CA ASP A 152 5.54 -6.45 -0.73
C ASP A 152 6.30 -5.13 -0.79
N THR A 153 5.62 -4.09 -1.28
CA THR A 153 6.19 -2.76 -1.40
C THR A 153 5.30 -1.73 -0.70
N LEU A 154 5.86 -1.04 0.28
CA LEU A 154 5.26 0.16 0.86
C LEU A 154 6.03 1.40 0.39
N THR A 155 5.35 2.31 -0.29
CA THR A 155 5.89 3.63 -0.64
C THR A 155 5.11 4.73 0.06
N VAL A 156 5.81 5.56 0.82
CA VAL A 156 5.25 6.76 1.45
C VAL A 156 6.05 7.96 0.99
N GLY A 157 5.39 8.95 0.39
CA GLY A 157 6.07 10.10 -0.17
C GLY A 157 5.34 11.41 0.07
N SER A 158 6.11 12.47 0.38
CA SER A 158 5.61 13.86 0.47
C SER A 158 4.36 14.02 1.35
N SER A 159 4.30 13.29 2.48
CA SER A 159 3.08 13.16 3.29
C SER A 159 3.26 13.56 4.75
N SER A 160 2.14 13.85 5.43
CA SER A 160 2.11 14.12 6.88
C SER A 160 1.16 13.18 7.61
N PHE A 161 1.61 12.63 8.73
CA PHE A 161 0.89 11.65 9.53
C PHE A 161 0.72 12.18 10.97
N ALA A 162 -0.52 12.47 11.36
CA ALA A 162 -0.80 13.06 12.67
C ALA A 162 -0.89 12.04 13.81
N ARG A 163 -1.11 10.76 13.48
CA ARG A 163 -1.35 9.66 14.43
C ARG A 163 -0.49 8.46 14.09
N ARG A 164 -0.62 7.40 14.91
CA ARG A 164 0.08 6.11 14.74
C ARG A 164 0.14 5.69 13.27
N PHE A 165 1.35 5.33 12.86
CA PHE A 165 1.63 4.65 11.59
C PHE A 165 2.20 3.27 11.90
N GLU A 166 1.61 2.25 11.30
CA GLU A 166 2.01 0.87 11.47
C GLU A 166 2.07 0.12 10.16
N PHE A 167 3.17 -0.60 9.96
CA PHE A 167 3.36 -1.52 8.85
C PHE A 167 3.91 -2.86 9.36
N SER A 168 3.42 -3.97 8.80
CA SER A 168 3.99 -5.31 8.89
C SER A 168 4.09 -5.89 7.48
N GLY A 169 5.30 -6.20 7.04
CA GLY A 169 5.59 -6.76 5.71
C GLY A 169 5.10 -8.19 5.63
N GLY A 170 5.63 -9.06 6.49
CA GLY A 170 5.15 -10.42 6.66
C GLY A 170 6.18 -11.43 6.17
N HIS A 171 5.84 -12.25 5.18
CA HIS A 171 6.78 -13.23 4.64
C HIS A 171 7.16 -12.85 3.21
N GLY A 172 8.45 -12.66 2.95
CA GLY A 172 8.97 -12.35 1.62
C GLY A 172 9.97 -11.22 1.69
N ALA A 173 10.63 -10.93 0.57
CA ALA A 173 11.61 -9.85 0.52
C ALA A 173 10.88 -8.51 0.28
N ASP A 174 10.66 -7.77 1.36
CA ASP A 174 9.83 -6.57 1.37
C ASP A 174 10.64 -5.29 1.17
N SER A 175 10.02 -4.30 0.55
CA SER A 175 10.63 -3.00 0.29
C SER A 175 9.78 -1.88 0.88
N VAL A 176 10.31 -1.17 1.87
CA VAL A 176 9.67 0.00 2.47
C VAL A 176 10.45 1.27 2.18
N THR A 177 9.79 2.24 1.58
CA THR A 177 10.33 3.58 1.31
C THR A 177 9.51 4.65 2.03
N LEU A 178 10.17 5.45 2.87
CA LEU A 178 9.59 6.64 3.50
C LEU A 178 10.37 7.89 3.03
N ASP A 179 9.80 8.64 2.10
CA ASP A 179 10.42 9.82 1.51
C ASP A 179 9.69 11.12 1.85
N SER A 180 10.45 12.17 2.15
CA SER A 180 9.96 13.55 2.25
C SER A 180 8.73 13.69 3.16
N SER A 181 8.67 12.92 4.26
CA SER A 181 7.45 12.76 5.07
C SER A 181 7.65 13.11 6.54
N THR A 182 6.54 13.44 7.22
CA THR A 182 6.55 13.82 8.64
C THR A 182 5.61 12.94 9.45
N PHE A 183 6.11 12.41 10.56
CA PHE A 183 5.36 11.54 11.47
C PHE A 183 5.28 12.21 12.84
N ALA A 184 4.08 12.66 13.21
CA ALA A 184 3.86 13.40 14.45
C ALA A 184 3.70 12.50 15.68
N ASP A 185 3.35 11.23 15.48
CA ASP A 185 3.11 10.24 16.53
C ASP A 185 3.96 8.98 16.27
N ARG A 186 3.67 7.90 17.01
CA ARG A 186 4.44 6.66 16.99
C ARG A 186 4.46 6.02 15.61
N VAL A 187 5.66 5.59 15.20
CA VAL A 187 5.85 4.73 14.03
C VAL A 187 6.34 3.36 14.46
N VAL A 188 5.72 2.31 13.93
CA VAL A 188 6.15 0.93 14.11
C VAL A 188 6.17 0.27 12.73
N LEU A 189 7.30 -0.30 12.37
CA LEU A 189 7.50 -0.99 11.10
C LEU A 189 8.17 -2.33 11.41
N HIS A 190 7.51 -3.41 11.02
CA HIS A 190 8.07 -4.75 11.00
C HIS A 190 8.16 -5.18 9.53
N THR A 191 9.33 -5.61 9.04
CA THR A 191 9.41 -6.28 7.71
C THR A 191 9.32 -7.80 7.85
N ASP A 192 9.53 -8.32 9.06
CA ASP A 192 9.30 -9.72 9.42
C ASP A 192 10.30 -10.68 8.73
N ASP A 193 9.88 -11.72 8.01
CA ASP A 193 10.81 -12.73 7.46
C ASP A 193 11.14 -12.44 5.98
N GLY A 194 12.39 -12.12 5.65
CA GLY A 194 12.71 -11.68 4.29
C GLY A 194 14.12 -11.12 4.15
N ASN A 195 14.62 -10.95 2.92
CA ASN A 195 15.77 -10.07 2.73
C ASN A 195 15.23 -8.67 2.41
N ASP A 196 15.04 -7.87 3.44
CA ASP A 196 14.22 -6.68 3.36
C ASP A 196 15.02 -5.41 3.10
N LEU A 197 14.35 -4.42 2.52
CA LEU A 197 14.92 -3.12 2.22
C LEU A 197 14.10 -2.02 2.87
N LEU A 198 14.68 -1.35 3.86
CA LEU A 198 14.16 -0.10 4.41
C LEU A 198 14.95 1.08 3.85
N THR A 199 14.27 2.02 3.20
CA THR A 199 14.84 3.30 2.78
C THR A 199 14.05 4.45 3.39
N ILE A 200 14.73 5.34 4.11
CA ILE A 200 14.13 6.55 4.68
C ILE A 200 14.94 7.75 4.23
N THR A 201 14.29 8.66 3.52
CA THR A 201 14.91 9.85 2.92
C THR A 201 14.14 11.10 3.32
N SER A 202 14.86 12.17 3.67
CA SER A 202 14.28 13.51 3.92
C SER A 202 13.06 13.53 4.87
N SER A 203 13.05 12.66 5.87
CA SER A 203 11.87 12.41 6.71
C SER A 203 12.14 12.71 8.19
N SER A 204 11.07 13.05 8.93
CA SER A 204 11.17 13.38 10.36
C SER A 204 10.13 12.66 11.23
N PHE A 205 10.58 12.25 12.41
CA PHE A 205 9.79 11.58 13.43
C PHE A 205 9.78 12.45 14.69
N SER A 206 8.59 12.86 15.12
CA SER A 206 8.43 13.72 16.32
C SER A 206 8.43 12.93 17.62
N THR A 207 8.14 11.63 17.56
CA THR A 207 8.09 10.74 18.71
C THR A 207 8.87 9.44 18.42
N PHE A 208 8.58 8.38 19.17
CA PHE A 208 9.23 7.09 19.03
C PHE A 208 8.95 6.43 17.68
N ALA A 209 10.02 5.99 17.01
CA ALA A 209 9.96 5.09 15.87
C ALA A 209 10.67 3.77 16.19
N LEU A 210 10.03 2.65 15.86
CA LEU A 210 10.64 1.32 15.83
C LEU A 210 10.65 0.83 14.39
N PHE A 211 11.83 0.45 13.91
CA PHE A 211 12.03 -0.28 12.67
C PHE A 211 12.65 -1.63 13.03
N ASP A 212 11.94 -2.69 12.72
CA ASP A 212 12.31 -4.06 13.04
C ASP A 212 12.38 -4.83 11.72
N LEU A 213 13.61 -5.17 11.30
CA LEU A 213 13.83 -5.82 10.01
C LEU A 213 13.69 -7.35 10.08
N GLY A 214 13.43 -7.90 11.28
CA GLY A 214 13.05 -9.30 11.43
C GLY A 214 14.17 -10.30 11.11
N SER A 215 14.05 -11.16 10.11
CA SER A 215 15.02 -12.24 9.90
C SER A 215 15.48 -12.38 8.45
N SER A 216 16.73 -12.83 8.29
CA SER A 216 17.52 -12.96 7.06
C SER A 216 18.49 -11.80 6.87
N ASN A 217 18.83 -11.38 5.64
CA ASN A 217 19.89 -10.39 5.43
C ASN A 217 19.29 -9.10 4.94
N ASP A 218 19.16 -8.14 5.86
CA ASP A 218 18.40 -6.92 5.61
C ASP A 218 19.28 -5.73 5.30
N LYS A 219 18.67 -4.73 4.68
CA LYS A 219 19.33 -3.47 4.34
C LYS A 219 18.51 -2.28 4.78
N ALA A 220 19.15 -1.38 5.51
CA ALA A 220 18.61 -0.07 5.85
C ALA A 220 19.43 1.08 5.24
N ASN A 221 18.76 2.03 4.61
CA ASN A 221 19.37 3.27 4.11
C ASN A 221 18.64 4.46 4.75
N LEU A 222 19.35 5.22 5.57
CA LEU A 222 18.83 6.46 6.17
C LEU A 222 19.59 7.64 5.59
N ASP A 223 18.90 8.54 4.89
CA ASP A 223 19.46 9.78 4.36
C ASP A 223 18.63 10.99 4.79
N THR A 224 19.25 11.92 5.52
CA THR A 224 18.59 13.17 5.95
C THR A 224 17.35 12.87 6.79
N VAL A 225 17.54 12.07 7.85
CA VAL A 225 16.46 11.62 8.74
C VAL A 225 16.59 12.26 10.11
N THR A 226 15.48 12.80 10.64
CA THR A 226 15.45 13.42 11.97
C THR A 226 14.59 12.62 12.94
N PHE A 227 15.20 12.12 14.01
CA PHE A 227 14.53 11.45 15.14
C PHE A 227 14.32 12.41 16.32
N PRO A 228 13.42 12.11 17.28
CA PRO A 228 13.30 12.92 18.48
C PRO A 228 14.60 12.91 19.29
N THR A 229 14.83 13.96 20.08
CA THR A 229 15.93 14.01 21.05
C THR A 229 15.42 13.54 22.43
N GLY A 230 16.26 12.80 23.16
CA GLY A 230 15.92 12.35 24.52
C GLY A 230 15.27 10.96 24.55
N LYS A 231 14.41 10.73 25.56
CA LYS A 231 13.72 9.45 25.77
C LYS A 231 12.22 9.59 25.46
N PRO A 232 11.56 8.54 24.94
CA PRO A 232 12.16 7.29 24.43
C PRO A 232 12.99 7.53 23.17
N ARG A 233 14.05 6.73 22.98
CA ARG A 233 14.89 6.78 21.78
C ARG A 233 14.28 5.92 20.70
N SER A 234 14.30 6.36 19.45
CA SER A 234 13.93 5.51 18.32
C SER A 234 14.92 4.37 18.17
N VAL A 235 14.48 3.26 17.60
CA VAL A 235 15.26 2.02 17.50
C VAL A 235 15.13 1.46 16.09
N ILE A 236 16.25 1.01 15.53
CA ILE A 236 16.31 0.15 14.36
C ILE A 236 17.02 -1.16 14.71
N LEU A 237 16.40 -2.28 14.37
CA LEU A 237 16.84 -3.64 14.65
C LEU A 237 17.02 -4.40 13.33
N GLY A 238 18.21 -4.96 13.09
CA GLY A 238 18.42 -5.98 12.04
C GLY A 238 18.05 -7.39 12.51
N ASN A 239 18.26 -7.67 13.80
CA ASN A 239 18.02 -8.96 14.44
C ASN A 239 18.82 -10.14 13.84
N LEU A 240 18.15 -11.12 13.22
CA LEU A 240 18.76 -12.41 12.86
C LEU A 240 19.25 -12.41 11.42
N GLY A 241 20.56 -12.32 11.25
CA GLY A 241 21.24 -12.58 9.98
C GLY A 241 22.39 -11.63 9.77
N VAL A 242 22.69 -11.27 8.51
CA VAL A 242 23.77 -10.35 8.16
C VAL A 242 23.18 -9.07 7.59
N ASP A 243 22.90 -8.13 8.48
CA ASP A 243 22.20 -6.90 8.14
C ASP A 243 23.16 -5.75 7.92
N THR A 244 22.82 -4.86 6.99
CA THR A 244 23.64 -3.69 6.65
C THR A 244 22.86 -2.39 6.82
N ILE A 245 23.55 -1.33 7.27
CA ILE A 245 22.94 -0.01 7.42
C ILE A 245 23.85 1.09 6.91
N THR A 246 23.31 1.96 6.06
CA THR A 246 23.94 3.22 5.66
C THR A 246 23.23 4.39 6.34
N GLN A 247 23.99 5.32 6.91
CA GLN A 247 23.46 6.52 7.57
C GLN A 247 24.16 7.77 7.06
N THR A 248 23.40 8.65 6.42
CA THR A 248 23.84 9.95 5.92
C THR A 248 22.91 11.02 6.48
N GLY A 249 23.42 12.08 7.09
CA GLY A 249 22.58 13.18 7.57
C GLY A 249 21.53 12.80 8.64
N VAL A 250 21.76 11.73 9.40
CA VAL A 250 20.85 11.31 10.49
C VAL A 250 21.09 12.16 11.73
N SER A 251 20.02 12.70 12.32
CA SER A 251 20.05 13.50 13.55
C SER A 251 19.03 13.01 14.59
N GLY A 252 19.17 13.44 15.85
CA GLY A 252 18.31 13.00 16.94
C GLY A 252 18.85 11.78 17.70
N SER A 253 17.96 11.03 18.36
CA SER A 253 18.32 9.84 19.14
C SER A 253 17.83 8.56 18.47
N LEU A 254 18.76 7.84 17.84
CA LEU A 254 18.55 6.51 17.25
C LEU A 254 19.45 5.47 17.94
N ILE A 255 18.88 4.32 18.26
CA ILE A 255 19.61 3.12 18.67
C ILE A 255 19.64 2.18 17.46
N VAL A 256 20.82 1.66 17.13
CA VAL A 256 21.07 0.75 16.01
C VAL A 256 21.59 -0.57 16.59
N LEU A 257 20.90 -1.68 16.33
CA LEU A 257 21.27 -3.01 16.84
C LEU A 257 21.16 -4.06 15.73
N GLY A 258 22.05 -5.05 15.73
CA GLY A 258 22.01 -6.16 14.76
C GLY A 258 22.69 -5.89 13.41
N PHE A 259 23.24 -4.70 13.18
CA PHE A 259 23.86 -4.35 11.90
C PHE A 259 25.38 -4.54 11.88
N PHE A 260 25.87 -5.02 10.75
CA PHE A 260 27.28 -5.15 10.40
C PHE A 260 27.69 -4.06 9.39
N PRO A 261 28.95 -3.60 9.44
CA PRO A 261 29.47 -2.58 8.53
C PRO A 261 29.62 -3.07 7.08
#